data_AF-A0AAN6JQ84-F1
#
_entry.id   AF-A0AAN6JQ84-F1
#
_cell.length_a   1.000
_cell.length_b   1.000
_cell.length_c   1.000
_cell.angle_alpha   90.00
_cell.angle_beta   90.00
_cell.angle_gamma   90.00
#
_symmetry.space_group_name_H-M   'P 1'
#
loop_
_entity.id
_entity.type
_entity.pdbx_description
1 polymer ?
#
loop_
_entity_poly.entity_id
_entity_poly.type
_entity_poly.pdbx_seq_one_letter_code
_entity_poly.pdbx_strand_id
1 'polypeptide(L)'
;MSAIPSPDQIEPARLDEACSYPPSPNEDKEAPAKLHRGLSSLHLQMIAFGGSIGTGLFVGSGKALASGGPLFLLIDLVLVGGILFTVIMALGELATTLPVSGSLASYSTRMLDPAWGFAMGWIYWLLWLMVLPFELVVATIVIRYWDVSERITSAVWIVIFLTLICGINSVGIKGYATVEVVGSMIKIAAILIFIFVAIIIDVGGGPNHQYLGAATWSEPGPTQNGFKGFCSVFVIAAFGYCGTELVGLAARECENPRKEIPKASTQVFWRTVFFYIVSLFLIGLIVPSDHPKLMGDNNASSSPFVIAFNIAGIKILPDIFNVVILVSVLSVGNSAIYGSSRTLVALAEDGHAPKFLAHIDSKGRPVYATGLSLAAGLLAFLQYASSQNLIFSWLLAVSGLGAIVTWGSVCAAHIRFRLAWARRGRSLEELPWISPCGVWGSVIGLLSIILVLILVFFVSAFPIKPDPTVSGRVSFFFQNYISVPIIFSLFLWAKLKWKTSIRSLDEIDLDTGREQVPLEILRAERDESKSRPLLQKLREFVC
;
A
#
# COMPACT_ATOMS: atom_id res chain seq x y z
N MET A 1 -29.96 -45.89 -8.42
CA MET A 1 -29.67 -44.91 -7.36
C MET A 1 -28.73 -45.56 -6.37
N SER A 2 -27.42 -45.44 -6.58
CA SER A 2 -26.41 -45.86 -5.60
C SER A 2 -26.23 -44.73 -4.59
N ALA A 3 -26.34 -45.06 -3.30
CA ALA A 3 -26.21 -44.11 -2.20
C ALA A 3 -24.80 -43.47 -2.18
N ILE A 4 -24.75 -42.17 -1.95
CA ILE A 4 -23.50 -41.41 -1.71
C ILE A 4 -23.06 -41.72 -0.26
N PRO A 5 -21.77 -42.03 0.01
CA PRO A 5 -21.32 -42.38 1.35
C PRO A 5 -21.30 -41.17 2.30
N SER A 6 -21.42 -41.42 3.60
CA SER A 6 -21.35 -40.38 4.62
C SER A 6 -19.92 -39.81 4.78
N PRO A 7 -19.77 -38.54 5.24
CA PRO A 7 -18.50 -37.81 5.24
C PRO A 7 -17.36 -38.48 6.03
N ASP A 8 -17.69 -39.34 6.99
CA ASP A 8 -16.70 -40.03 7.83
C ASP A 8 -16.00 -41.20 7.12
N GLN A 9 -16.36 -41.52 5.88
CA GLN A 9 -15.81 -42.66 5.11
C GLN A 9 -14.74 -42.25 4.08
N ILE A 10 -14.30 -41.00 4.05
CA ILE A 10 -13.31 -40.50 3.07
C ILE A 10 -11.96 -40.28 3.77
N GLU A 11 -10.97 -41.10 3.43
CA GLU A 11 -9.58 -40.94 3.88
C GLU A 11 -9.01 -39.56 3.52
N PRO A 12 -8.21 -38.93 4.39
CA PRO A 12 -7.70 -37.57 4.19
C PRO A 12 -6.87 -37.39 2.90
N ALA A 13 -6.24 -38.45 2.38
CA ALA A 13 -5.50 -38.40 1.12
C ALA A 13 -6.40 -38.20 -0.12
N ARG A 14 -7.69 -38.55 -0.06
CA ARG A 14 -8.64 -38.34 -1.17
C ARG A 14 -9.21 -36.91 -1.24
N LEU A 15 -9.11 -36.14 -0.15
CA LEU A 15 -9.50 -34.72 -0.16
C LEU A 15 -8.53 -33.88 -1.00
N ASP A 16 -7.25 -34.23 -0.99
CA ASP A 16 -6.23 -33.55 -1.80
C ASP A 16 -6.33 -33.91 -3.30
N GLU A 17 -6.70 -35.15 -3.65
CA GLU A 17 -6.93 -35.55 -5.04
C GLU A 17 -8.22 -34.97 -5.64
N ALA A 18 -9.29 -34.82 -4.85
CA ALA A 18 -10.53 -34.17 -5.28
C ALA A 18 -10.39 -32.65 -5.53
N CYS A 19 -9.29 -32.04 -5.07
CA CYS A 19 -8.92 -30.65 -5.35
C CYS A 19 -8.11 -30.47 -6.65
N SER A 20 -7.85 -31.54 -7.41
CA SER A 20 -7.28 -31.42 -8.76
C SER A 20 -8.40 -31.16 -9.78
N TYR A 21 -8.44 -29.93 -10.31
CA TYR A 21 -9.43 -29.48 -11.28
C TYR A 21 -9.30 -30.24 -12.62
N PRO A 22 -10.36 -30.89 -13.15
CA PRO A 22 -10.43 -31.17 -14.57
C PRO A 22 -10.67 -29.86 -15.35
N PRO A 23 -10.03 -29.66 -16.52
CA PRO A 23 -10.31 -28.51 -17.36
C PRO A 23 -11.78 -28.50 -17.78
N SER A 24 -12.43 -27.33 -17.65
CA SER A 24 -13.81 -27.10 -18.09
C SER A 24 -13.96 -27.39 -19.59
N PRO A 25 -14.98 -28.13 -20.06
CA PRO A 25 -15.10 -28.53 -21.46
C PRO A 25 -15.43 -27.42 -22.47
N ASN A 26 -15.45 -26.13 -22.09
CA ASN A 26 -15.92 -25.03 -22.93
C ASN A 26 -15.00 -23.78 -22.93
N GLU A 27 -13.68 -23.91 -22.77
CA GLU A 27 -12.72 -22.78 -22.83
C GLU A 27 -12.14 -22.49 -24.24
N ASP A 28 -12.79 -22.90 -25.35
CA ASP A 28 -12.30 -22.67 -26.73
C ASP A 28 -12.69 -21.30 -27.34
N LYS A 29 -12.73 -20.24 -26.52
CA LYS A 29 -12.71 -18.86 -27.02
C LYS A 29 -11.51 -18.16 -26.43
N GLU A 30 -10.44 -18.02 -27.23
CA GLU A 30 -9.19 -17.27 -26.97
C GLU A 30 -9.07 -16.78 -25.51
N ALA A 31 -8.64 -17.67 -24.62
CA ALA A 31 -8.40 -17.29 -23.25
C ALA A 31 -7.33 -16.18 -23.24
N PRO A 32 -7.59 -14.99 -22.65
CA PRO A 32 -6.57 -13.96 -22.53
C PRO A 32 -5.36 -14.57 -21.80
N ALA A 33 -4.15 -14.27 -22.28
CA ALA A 33 -2.90 -14.81 -21.72
C ALA A 33 -2.91 -14.65 -20.19
N LYS A 34 -2.98 -15.77 -19.46
CA LYS A 34 -3.22 -15.77 -18.00
C LYS A 34 -1.91 -15.51 -17.26
N LEU A 35 -1.91 -14.59 -16.27
CA LEU A 35 -0.81 -14.45 -15.31
C LEU A 35 -0.58 -15.79 -14.58
N HIS A 36 0.68 -16.16 -14.37
CA HIS A 36 1.00 -17.41 -13.68
C HIS A 36 0.61 -17.34 -12.20
N ARG A 37 -0.12 -18.35 -11.72
CA ARG A 37 -0.36 -18.57 -10.29
C ARG A 37 0.88 -19.19 -9.65
N GLY A 38 1.21 -18.76 -8.43
CA GLY A 38 2.35 -19.33 -7.68
C GLY A 38 2.83 -18.47 -6.51
N LEU A 39 2.03 -17.51 -6.06
CA LEU A 39 2.31 -16.79 -4.83
C LEU A 39 1.68 -17.53 -3.65
N SER A 40 2.54 -17.98 -2.73
CA SER A 40 2.16 -18.61 -1.47
C SER A 40 1.68 -17.57 -0.45
N SER A 41 1.07 -18.01 0.64
CA SER A 41 0.72 -17.17 1.80
C SER A 41 1.84 -16.22 2.21
N LEU A 42 3.06 -16.77 2.33
CA LEU A 42 4.24 -16.02 2.75
C LEU A 42 4.60 -14.94 1.72
N HIS A 43 4.55 -15.26 0.43
CA HIS A 43 4.80 -14.27 -0.63
C HIS A 43 3.80 -13.12 -0.56
N LEU A 44 2.49 -13.40 -0.43
CA LEU A 44 1.47 -12.36 -0.33
C LEU A 44 1.68 -11.46 0.90
N GLN A 45 1.96 -12.08 2.05
CA GLN A 45 2.21 -11.34 3.28
C GLN A 45 3.44 -10.44 3.16
N MET A 46 4.54 -10.96 2.61
CA MET A 46 5.79 -10.21 2.48
C MET A 46 5.72 -9.13 1.41
N ILE A 47 4.92 -9.30 0.35
CA ILE A 47 4.65 -8.25 -0.64
C ILE A 47 3.85 -7.10 -0.03
N ALA A 48 2.79 -7.43 0.72
CA ALA A 48 1.94 -6.42 1.34
C ALA A 48 2.65 -5.66 2.45
N PHE A 49 3.44 -6.38 3.26
CA PHE A 49 4.25 -5.79 4.33
C PHE A 49 5.44 -5.01 3.76
N GLY A 50 6.12 -5.57 2.75
CA GLY A 50 7.27 -4.94 2.10
C GLY A 50 6.92 -3.68 1.35
N GLY A 51 5.75 -3.68 0.69
CA GLY A 51 5.20 -2.51 0.01
C GLY A 51 4.76 -1.40 0.96
N SER A 52 4.29 -1.73 2.17
CA SER A 52 3.88 -0.73 3.16
C SER A 52 5.04 -0.12 3.93
N ILE A 53 6.05 -0.93 4.29
CA ILE A 53 7.22 -0.45 5.04
C ILE A 53 8.26 0.12 4.11
N GLY A 54 8.42 1.44 4.15
CA GLY A 54 9.30 2.15 3.23
C GLY A 54 9.60 3.58 3.63
N THR A 55 9.76 4.41 2.59
CA THR A 55 10.06 5.84 2.72
C THR A 55 9.03 6.57 3.57
N GLY A 56 7.75 6.20 3.53
CA GLY A 56 6.72 6.82 4.37
C GLY A 56 7.02 6.70 5.86
N LEU A 57 7.43 5.52 6.32
CA LEU A 57 7.81 5.30 7.73
C LEU A 57 9.17 5.91 8.03
N PHE A 58 10.21 5.61 7.25
CA PHE A 58 11.58 5.94 7.63
C PHE A 58 12.00 7.38 7.34
N VAL A 59 11.40 8.03 6.34
CA VAL A 59 11.79 9.37 5.88
C VAL A 59 10.63 10.34 6.04
N GLY A 60 9.42 9.96 5.59
CA GLY A 60 8.22 10.79 5.64
C GLY A 60 7.82 11.17 7.07
N SER A 61 7.96 10.23 8.02
CA SER A 61 7.63 10.46 9.42
C SER A 61 8.39 11.64 10.05
N GLY A 62 9.58 11.98 9.56
CA GLY A 62 10.33 13.15 10.06
C GLY A 62 9.60 14.47 9.75
N LYS A 63 9.08 14.60 8.52
CA LYS A 63 8.26 15.76 8.12
C LYS A 63 6.94 15.81 8.88
N ALA A 64 6.32 14.66 9.13
CA ALA A 64 5.10 14.58 9.94
C ALA A 64 5.35 14.98 11.40
N LEU A 65 6.44 14.50 12.01
CA LEU A 65 6.85 14.86 13.36
C LEU A 65 7.11 16.36 13.48
N ALA A 66 7.84 16.96 12.52
CA ALA A 66 8.13 18.39 12.55
C ALA A 66 6.91 19.29 12.26
N SER A 67 5.97 18.82 11.44
CA SER A 67 4.79 19.59 11.07
C SER A 67 3.66 19.48 12.09
N GLY A 68 3.45 18.30 12.69
CA GLY A 68 2.35 18.04 13.62
C GLY A 68 2.75 17.85 15.08
N GLY A 69 4.02 17.54 15.37
CA GLY A 69 4.45 17.12 16.70
C GLY A 69 4.13 15.66 17.00
N PRO A 70 4.65 15.10 18.10
CA PRO A 70 4.56 13.67 18.40
C PRO A 70 3.12 13.21 18.68
N LEU A 71 2.25 14.05 19.25
CA LEU A 71 0.86 13.68 19.52
C LEU A 71 0.04 13.57 18.23
N PHE A 72 0.08 14.57 17.35
CA PHE A 72 -0.67 14.50 16.09
C PHE A 72 -0.14 13.42 15.16
N LEU A 73 1.19 13.17 15.16
CA LEU A 73 1.77 12.03 14.47
C LEU A 73 1.07 10.72 14.87
N LEU A 74 0.92 10.46 16.17
CA LEU A 74 0.33 9.22 16.67
C LEU A 74 -1.17 9.14 16.47
N ILE A 75 -1.89 10.22 16.75
CA ILE A 75 -3.34 10.26 16.55
C ILE A 75 -3.66 9.99 15.07
N ASP A 76 -2.98 10.64 14.14
CA ASP A 76 -3.24 10.46 12.72
C ASP A 76 -2.85 9.06 12.23
N LEU A 77 -1.77 8.47 12.75
CA LEU A 77 -1.42 7.08 12.43
C LEU A 77 -2.49 6.09 12.89
N VAL A 78 -3.09 6.31 14.06
CA VAL A 78 -4.20 5.49 14.59
C VAL A 78 -5.46 5.71 13.76
N LEU A 79 -5.81 6.96 13.46
CA LEU A 79 -6.99 7.31 12.68
C LEU A 79 -6.90 6.76 11.25
N VAL A 80 -5.81 7.05 10.54
CA VAL A 80 -5.58 6.56 9.18
C VAL A 80 -5.44 5.04 9.16
N GLY A 81 -4.77 4.45 10.15
CA GLY A 81 -4.73 2.99 10.32
C GLY A 81 -6.15 2.42 10.44
N GLY A 82 -6.97 2.96 11.32
CA GLY A 82 -8.37 2.54 11.50
C GLY A 82 -9.21 2.68 10.22
N ILE A 83 -9.05 3.77 9.47
CA ILE A 83 -9.70 3.97 8.17
C ILE A 83 -9.26 2.86 7.20
N LEU A 84 -7.95 2.66 7.07
CA LEU A 84 -7.39 1.66 6.17
C LEU A 84 -7.78 0.24 6.55
N PHE A 85 -7.95 -0.07 7.84
CA PHE A 85 -8.49 -1.36 8.27
C PHE A 85 -9.81 -1.65 7.57
N THR A 86 -10.74 -0.68 7.58
CA THR A 86 -12.05 -0.86 6.94
C THR A 86 -11.93 -1.05 5.42
N VAL A 87 -10.95 -0.38 4.79
CA VAL A 87 -10.66 -0.50 3.35
C VAL A 87 -10.11 -1.89 3.02
N ILE A 88 -9.12 -2.37 3.77
CA ILE A 88 -8.47 -3.66 3.53
C ILE A 88 -9.43 -4.82 3.83
N MET A 89 -10.29 -4.71 4.86
CA MET A 89 -11.34 -5.70 5.09
C MET A 89 -12.37 -5.69 3.96
N ALA A 90 -12.77 -4.53 3.44
CA ALA A 90 -13.65 -4.44 2.27
C ALA A 90 -13.00 -5.03 0.99
N LEU A 91 -11.73 -4.71 0.77
CA LEU A 91 -10.93 -5.24 -0.33
C LEU A 91 -10.79 -6.76 -0.24
N GLY A 92 -10.56 -7.30 0.96
CA GLY A 92 -10.44 -8.73 1.21
C GLY A 92 -11.71 -9.48 0.81
N GLU A 93 -12.89 -9.01 1.21
CA GLU A 93 -14.16 -9.63 0.86
C GLU A 93 -14.41 -9.61 -0.66
N LEU A 94 -14.17 -8.46 -1.30
CA LEU A 94 -14.25 -8.34 -2.75
C LEU A 94 -13.25 -9.27 -3.47
N ALA A 95 -11.99 -9.32 -3.02
CA ALA A 95 -10.92 -10.10 -3.63
C ALA A 95 -11.08 -11.61 -3.44
N THR A 96 -11.66 -12.05 -2.32
CA THR A 96 -12.01 -13.47 -2.15
C THR A 96 -13.22 -13.88 -2.97
N THR A 97 -14.17 -12.98 -3.18
CA THR A 97 -15.42 -13.30 -3.91
C THR A 97 -15.21 -13.20 -5.42
N LEU A 98 -14.49 -12.18 -5.86
CA LEU A 98 -14.27 -11.84 -7.26
C LEU A 98 -12.77 -11.61 -7.51
N PRO A 99 -11.93 -12.67 -7.53
CA PRO A 99 -10.52 -12.51 -7.79
C PRO A 99 -10.31 -12.02 -9.24
N VAL A 100 -10.08 -10.72 -9.42
CA VAL A 100 -9.89 -10.04 -10.72
C VAL A 100 -8.51 -9.39 -10.84
N SER A 101 -7.90 -9.46 -12.03
CA SER A 101 -6.66 -8.72 -12.36
C SER A 101 -6.97 -7.22 -12.25
N GLY A 102 -6.09 -6.42 -11.65
CA GLY A 102 -6.33 -4.97 -11.50
C GLY A 102 -7.28 -4.53 -10.39
N SER A 103 -7.85 -5.48 -9.65
CA SER A 103 -8.65 -5.37 -8.41
C SER A 103 -9.38 -4.02 -8.21
N LEU A 104 -8.73 -3.01 -7.65
CA LEU A 104 -9.34 -1.72 -7.29
C LEU A 104 -10.06 -1.04 -8.46
N ALA A 105 -9.47 -1.04 -9.65
CA ALA A 105 -10.06 -0.43 -10.84
C ALA A 105 -11.25 -1.25 -11.36
N SER A 106 -11.08 -2.56 -11.46
CA SER A 106 -12.11 -3.46 -11.98
C SER A 106 -13.33 -3.55 -11.07
N TYR A 107 -13.16 -3.52 -9.73
CA TYR A 107 -14.29 -3.38 -8.80
C TYR A 107 -15.05 -2.07 -9.00
N SER A 108 -14.32 -0.98 -9.25
CA SER A 108 -14.92 0.33 -9.51
C SER A 108 -15.73 0.32 -10.81
N THR A 109 -15.20 -0.25 -11.89
CA THR A 109 -15.90 -0.43 -13.19
C THR A 109 -17.16 -1.29 -13.04
N ARG A 110 -17.07 -2.37 -12.25
CA ARG A 110 -18.12 -3.39 -12.12
C ARG A 110 -19.23 -2.98 -11.16
N MET A 111 -18.90 -2.31 -10.05
CA MET A 111 -19.86 -1.99 -8.99
C MET A 111 -20.40 -0.57 -9.07
N LEU A 112 -19.65 0.37 -9.66
CA LEU A 112 -19.97 1.80 -9.67
C LEU A 112 -20.36 2.29 -11.07
N ASP A 113 -19.38 2.73 -11.84
CA ASP A 113 -19.53 3.33 -13.17
C ASP A 113 -18.25 3.03 -13.97
N PRO A 114 -18.35 2.61 -15.25
CA PRO A 114 -17.18 2.35 -16.07
C PRO A 114 -16.23 3.56 -16.22
N ALA A 115 -16.74 4.79 -16.31
CA ALA A 115 -15.91 6.00 -16.36
C ALA A 115 -15.18 6.24 -15.03
N TRP A 116 -15.80 5.90 -13.90
CA TRP A 116 -15.14 5.98 -12.60
C TRP A 116 -14.05 4.91 -12.48
N GLY A 117 -14.32 3.68 -12.93
CA GLY A 117 -13.31 2.63 -13.00
C GLY A 117 -12.11 2.96 -13.88
N PHE A 118 -12.34 3.62 -15.03
CA PHE A 118 -11.27 4.19 -15.85
C PHE A 118 -10.40 5.18 -15.07
N ALA A 119 -11.02 6.15 -14.40
CA ALA A 119 -10.30 7.15 -13.62
C ALA A 119 -9.50 6.52 -12.47
N MET A 120 -10.10 5.55 -11.76
CA MET A 120 -9.45 4.81 -10.67
C MET A 120 -8.26 3.98 -11.16
N GLY A 121 -8.37 3.31 -12.31
CA GLY A 121 -7.26 2.54 -12.86
C GLY A 121 -6.10 3.43 -13.30
N TRP A 122 -6.36 4.55 -13.97
CA TRP A 122 -5.31 5.47 -14.39
C TRP A 122 -4.63 6.17 -13.20
N ILE A 123 -5.37 6.60 -12.17
CA ILE A 123 -4.73 7.20 -11.00
C ILE A 123 -3.94 6.17 -10.19
N TYR A 124 -4.44 4.94 -10.04
CA TYR A 124 -3.72 3.89 -9.34
C TYR A 124 -2.45 3.47 -10.11
N TRP A 125 -2.51 3.45 -11.45
CA TRP A 125 -1.33 3.26 -12.28
C TRP A 125 -0.33 4.41 -12.13
N LEU A 126 -0.78 5.66 -12.27
CA LEU A 126 0.08 6.86 -12.11
C LEU A 126 0.73 6.91 -10.74
N LEU A 127 0.00 6.54 -9.69
CA LEU A 127 0.52 6.42 -8.33
C LEU A 127 1.75 5.52 -8.30
N TRP A 128 1.62 4.25 -8.71
CA TRP A 128 2.73 3.30 -8.67
C TRP A 128 3.82 3.65 -9.67
N LEU A 129 3.47 4.27 -10.80
CA LEU A 129 4.43 4.77 -11.78
C LEU A 129 5.35 5.85 -11.18
N MET A 130 4.81 6.74 -10.34
CA MET A 130 5.57 7.82 -9.69
C MET A 130 6.31 7.38 -8.44
N VAL A 131 5.90 6.28 -7.79
CA VAL A 131 6.63 5.72 -6.64
C VAL A 131 8.03 5.25 -7.05
N LEU A 132 8.22 4.64 -8.23
CA LEU A 132 9.57 4.21 -8.64
C LEU A 132 10.61 5.36 -8.72
N PRO A 133 10.40 6.44 -9.51
CA PRO A 133 11.37 7.53 -9.55
C PRO A 133 11.51 8.22 -8.19
N PHE A 134 10.44 8.26 -7.38
CA PHE A 134 10.48 8.75 -6.01
C PHE A 134 11.45 7.95 -5.15
N GLU A 135 11.32 6.63 -5.12
CA GLU A 135 12.20 5.75 -4.34
C GLU A 135 13.66 5.82 -4.83
N LEU A 136 13.89 6.00 -6.14
CA LEU A 136 15.23 6.21 -6.68
C LEU A 136 15.86 7.53 -6.21
N VAL A 137 15.09 8.63 -6.20
CA VAL A 137 15.54 9.91 -5.64
C VAL A 137 15.89 9.73 -4.16
N VAL A 138 15.02 9.09 -3.38
CA VAL A 138 15.25 8.82 -1.96
C VAL A 138 16.47 7.95 -1.74
N ALA A 139 16.69 6.92 -2.56
CA ALA A 139 17.89 6.09 -2.48
C ALA A 139 19.17 6.93 -2.65
N THR A 140 19.18 7.92 -3.55
CA THR A 140 20.33 8.83 -3.68
C THR A 140 20.51 9.76 -2.48
N ILE A 141 19.40 10.21 -1.87
CA ILE A 141 19.41 10.95 -0.61
C ILE A 141 19.98 10.08 0.51
N VAL A 142 19.68 8.77 0.51
CA VAL A 142 20.21 7.83 1.50
C VAL A 142 21.73 7.66 1.35
N ILE A 143 22.22 7.54 0.12
CA ILE A 143 23.65 7.36 -0.16
C ILE A 143 24.49 8.57 0.27
N ARG A 144 23.94 9.78 0.21
CA ARG A 144 24.61 11.01 0.67
C ARG A 144 25.00 10.96 2.15
N TYR A 145 24.48 10.02 2.94
CA TYR A 145 24.92 9.83 4.32
C TYR A 145 26.39 9.40 4.37
N TRP A 146 26.81 8.53 3.45
CA TRP A 146 28.21 8.08 3.35
C TRP A 146 29.04 8.95 2.41
N ASP A 147 28.45 9.47 1.32
CA ASP A 147 29.15 10.32 0.35
C ASP A 147 28.68 11.79 0.44
N VAL A 148 29.01 12.44 1.57
CA VAL A 148 28.67 13.84 1.82
C VAL A 148 29.34 14.79 0.82
N SER A 149 30.52 14.41 0.31
CA SER A 149 31.26 15.18 -0.69
C SER A 149 30.72 15.04 -2.12
N GLU A 150 29.69 14.21 -2.33
CA GLU A 150 29.13 13.88 -3.65
C GLU A 150 30.21 13.50 -4.67
N ARG A 151 31.21 12.71 -4.25
CA ARG A 151 32.28 12.21 -5.14
C ARG A 151 31.68 11.43 -6.30
N ILE A 152 30.63 10.66 -6.01
CA ILE A 152 29.85 9.93 -7.01
C ILE A 152 28.52 10.67 -7.18
N THR A 153 28.29 11.17 -8.40
CA THR A 153 27.04 11.87 -8.71
C THR A 153 25.82 10.96 -8.50
N SER A 154 24.71 11.53 -8.05
CA SER A 154 23.44 10.80 -7.85
C SER A 154 22.95 10.07 -9.11
N ALA A 155 23.31 10.54 -10.31
CA ALA A 155 23.03 9.92 -11.60
C ALA A 155 23.57 8.50 -11.70
N VAL A 156 24.81 8.27 -11.24
CA VAL A 156 25.44 6.95 -11.25
C VAL A 156 24.64 5.99 -10.37
N TRP A 157 24.24 6.43 -9.18
CA TRP A 157 23.43 5.65 -8.26
C TRP A 157 22.04 5.33 -8.81
N ILE A 158 21.38 6.31 -9.47
CA ILE A 158 20.10 6.07 -10.17
C ILE A 158 20.26 4.95 -11.21
N VAL A 159 21.30 5.00 -12.04
CA VAL A 159 21.55 3.96 -13.05
C VAL A 159 21.79 2.60 -12.40
N ILE A 160 22.60 2.53 -11.34
CA ILE A 160 22.89 1.28 -10.61
C ILE A 160 21.60 0.68 -10.06
N PHE A 161 20.80 1.47 -9.34
CA PHE A 161 19.57 1.00 -8.71
C PHE A 161 18.50 0.62 -9.73
N LEU A 162 18.35 1.42 -10.79
CA LEU A 162 17.41 1.10 -11.88
C LEU A 162 17.82 -0.18 -12.62
N THR A 163 19.12 -0.39 -12.85
CA THR A 163 19.66 -1.62 -13.46
C THR A 163 19.39 -2.83 -12.56
N LEU A 164 19.57 -2.69 -11.24
CA LEU A 164 19.26 -3.73 -10.27
C LEU A 164 17.77 -4.10 -10.28
N ILE A 165 16.88 -3.11 -10.25
CA ILE A 165 15.42 -3.33 -10.31
C ILE A 165 15.03 -3.98 -11.65
N CYS A 166 15.65 -3.56 -12.76
CA CYS A 166 15.45 -4.17 -14.07
C CYS A 166 15.87 -5.65 -14.08
N GLY A 167 17.02 -5.97 -13.48
CA GLY A 167 17.52 -7.34 -13.34
C GLY A 167 16.56 -8.22 -12.55
N ILE A 168 16.05 -7.73 -11.42
CA ILE A 168 15.07 -8.46 -10.57
C ILE A 168 13.79 -8.75 -11.37
N ASN A 169 13.24 -7.73 -12.03
CA ASN A 169 11.98 -7.86 -12.78
C ASN A 169 12.13 -8.71 -14.06
N SER A 170 13.36 -8.89 -14.56
CA SER A 170 13.66 -9.76 -15.69
C SER A 170 13.51 -11.25 -15.35
N VAL A 171 13.61 -11.66 -14.08
CA VAL A 171 13.46 -13.08 -13.67
C VAL A 171 11.99 -13.49 -13.62
N GLY A 172 11.07 -12.54 -13.49
CA GLY A 172 9.63 -12.75 -13.38
C GLY A 172 9.14 -12.78 -11.93
N ILE A 173 7.85 -13.09 -11.74
CA ILE A 173 7.15 -12.88 -10.45
C ILE A 173 7.75 -13.66 -9.27
N LYS A 174 8.30 -14.87 -9.51
CA LYS A 174 8.93 -15.67 -8.45
C LYS A 174 10.24 -15.04 -7.96
N GLY A 175 11.02 -14.46 -8.87
CA GLY A 175 12.24 -13.72 -8.53
C GLY A 175 11.91 -12.47 -7.72
N TYR A 176 10.92 -11.70 -8.18
CA TYR A 176 10.35 -10.56 -7.45
C TYR A 176 9.93 -10.96 -6.03
N ALA A 177 9.09 -11.99 -5.89
CA ALA A 177 8.56 -12.41 -4.59
C ALA A 177 9.66 -12.89 -3.64
N THR A 178 10.70 -13.56 -4.16
CA THR A 178 11.83 -14.03 -3.36
C THR A 178 12.66 -12.88 -2.80
N VAL A 179 12.99 -11.89 -3.66
CA VAL A 179 13.69 -10.67 -3.22
C VAL A 179 12.86 -9.93 -2.18
N GLU A 180 11.55 -9.85 -2.38
CA GLU A 180 10.65 -9.17 -1.47
C GLU A 180 10.55 -9.88 -0.12
N VAL A 181 10.53 -11.22 -0.07
CA VAL A 181 10.60 -11.98 1.19
C VAL A 181 11.87 -11.63 1.97
N VAL A 182 13.04 -11.62 1.30
CA VAL A 182 14.31 -11.29 1.98
C VAL A 182 14.32 -9.85 2.45
N GLY A 183 13.92 -8.91 1.58
CA GLY A 183 13.84 -7.48 1.91
C GLY A 183 12.92 -7.21 3.10
N SER A 184 11.70 -7.74 3.07
CA SER A 184 10.71 -7.58 4.15
C SER A 184 11.19 -8.19 5.47
N MET A 185 11.87 -9.34 5.44
CA MET A 185 12.45 -9.92 6.67
C MET A 185 13.52 -9.01 7.29
N ILE A 186 14.38 -8.39 6.48
CA ILE A 186 15.37 -7.41 6.95
C ILE A 186 14.66 -6.20 7.58
N LYS A 187 13.61 -5.67 6.92
CA LYS A 187 12.84 -4.53 7.44
C LYS A 187 12.18 -4.84 8.79
N ILE A 188 11.54 -6.01 8.92
CA ILE A 188 10.92 -6.47 10.17
C ILE A 188 11.97 -6.54 11.28
N ALA A 189 13.09 -7.22 11.02
CA ALA A 189 14.16 -7.37 11.99
C ALA A 189 14.70 -6.00 12.44
N ALA A 190 14.91 -5.08 11.50
CA ALA A 190 15.39 -3.74 11.81
C ALA A 190 14.42 -2.96 12.70
N ILE A 191 13.11 -2.98 12.42
CA ILE A 191 12.13 -2.28 13.26
C ILE A 191 12.07 -2.88 14.67
N LEU A 192 12.14 -4.20 14.80
CA LEU A 192 12.21 -4.86 16.11
C LEU A 192 13.46 -4.43 16.90
N ILE A 193 14.62 -4.42 16.23
CA ILE A 193 15.88 -3.94 16.82
C ILE A 193 15.74 -2.47 17.25
N PHE A 194 15.15 -1.62 16.40
CA PHE A 194 14.94 -0.22 16.72
C PHE A 194 14.03 -0.04 17.93
N ILE A 195 12.90 -0.72 17.99
CA ILE A 195 11.97 -0.62 19.14
C ILE A 195 12.71 -0.96 20.43
N PHE A 196 13.48 -2.05 20.46
CA PHE A 196 14.26 -2.44 21.63
C PHE A 196 15.32 -1.40 22.00
N VAL A 197 16.10 -0.93 21.03
CA VAL A 197 17.16 0.06 21.27
C VAL A 197 16.56 1.42 21.68
N ALA A 198 15.46 1.84 21.08
CA ALA A 198 14.81 3.11 21.38
C ALA A 198 14.26 3.13 22.81
N ILE A 199 13.70 2.02 23.30
CA ILE A 199 13.32 1.89 24.71
C ILE A 199 14.55 2.06 25.62
N ILE A 200 15.69 1.43 25.28
CA ILE A 200 16.94 1.57 26.03
C ILE A 200 17.45 3.01 26.03
N ILE A 201 17.41 3.68 24.88
CA ILE A 201 17.82 5.08 24.75
C ILE A 201 16.95 5.97 25.64
N ASP A 202 15.63 5.80 25.57
CA ASP A 202 14.67 6.63 26.30
C ASP A 202 14.88 6.57 27.81
N VAL A 203 15.15 5.38 28.35
CA VAL A 203 15.41 5.16 29.79
C VAL A 203 16.86 5.48 30.23
N GLY A 204 17.69 6.04 29.34
CA GLY A 204 19.05 6.48 29.67
C GLY A 204 20.15 5.42 29.56
N GLY A 205 19.87 4.29 28.92
CA GLY A 205 20.86 3.25 28.63
C GLY A 205 21.77 3.54 27.43
N GLY A 206 21.63 4.71 26.79
CA GLY A 206 22.50 5.15 25.70
C GLY A 206 23.91 5.54 26.17
N PRO A 207 24.91 5.61 25.27
CA PRO A 207 26.27 6.06 25.58
C PRO A 207 26.39 7.43 26.26
N ASN A 208 25.42 8.31 26.03
CA ASN A 208 25.35 9.63 26.66
C ASN A 208 24.77 9.60 28.10
N HIS A 209 24.29 8.43 28.56
CA HIS A 209 23.65 8.21 29.87
C HIS A 209 22.51 9.20 30.21
N GLN A 210 21.84 9.74 29.19
CA GLN A 210 20.80 10.74 29.36
C GLN A 210 19.42 10.08 29.40
N TYR A 211 18.72 10.19 30.53
CA TYR A 211 17.30 9.85 30.62
C TYR A 211 16.47 10.91 29.88
N LEU A 212 15.66 10.48 28.90
CA LEU A 212 14.81 11.37 28.10
C LEU A 212 13.36 11.32 28.61
N GLY A 213 12.81 10.12 28.77
CA GLY A 213 11.40 9.94 29.14
C GLY A 213 10.47 10.72 28.21
N ALA A 214 9.53 11.47 28.78
CA ALA A 214 8.60 12.30 28.01
C ALA A 214 9.09 13.75 27.77
N ALA A 215 10.40 14.04 27.87
CA ALA A 215 10.92 15.41 27.81
C ALA A 215 10.52 16.15 26.52
N THR A 216 10.58 15.48 25.36
CA THR A 216 10.19 16.04 24.06
C THR A 216 8.69 16.37 23.95
N TRP A 217 7.85 15.71 24.76
CA TRP A 217 6.42 15.97 24.86
C TRP A 217 6.11 17.16 25.77
N SER A 218 7.07 17.59 26.59
CA SER A 218 7.01 18.85 27.33
C SER A 218 7.61 19.99 26.52
N GLU A 219 8.82 19.81 25.97
CA GLU A 219 9.57 20.83 25.23
C GLU A 219 10.20 20.20 23.97
N PRO A 220 9.87 20.65 22.74
CA PRO A 220 9.05 21.82 22.38
C PRO A 220 7.53 21.62 22.54
N GLY A 221 7.10 20.45 23.02
CA GLY A 221 5.71 20.16 23.32
C GLY A 221 5.07 19.10 22.41
N PRO A 222 3.85 18.65 22.73
CA PRO A 222 3.25 17.47 22.12
C PRO A 222 2.70 17.74 20.72
N THR A 223 2.45 19.01 20.37
CA THR A 223 1.79 19.42 19.12
C THR A 223 2.54 20.57 18.47
N GLN A 224 2.66 20.53 17.14
CA GLN A 224 3.21 21.61 16.32
C GLN A 224 2.14 22.17 15.38
N ASN A 225 2.18 23.47 15.10
CA ASN A 225 1.35 24.16 14.10
C ASN A 225 -0.19 24.03 14.27
N GLY A 226 -0.66 23.68 15.48
CA GLY A 226 -2.09 23.59 15.82
C GLY A 226 -2.90 22.70 14.87
N PHE A 227 -4.15 23.08 14.60
CA PHE A 227 -5.05 22.30 13.73
C PHE A 227 -4.50 22.10 12.30
N LYS A 228 -3.71 23.04 11.77
CA LYS A 228 -3.06 22.87 10.46
C LYS A 228 -1.97 21.80 10.51
N GLY A 229 -1.23 21.71 11.62
CA GLY A 229 -0.27 20.64 11.88
C GLY A 229 -0.95 19.28 11.88
N PHE A 230 -2.04 19.13 12.64
CA PHE A 230 -2.91 17.94 12.63
C PHE A 230 -3.32 17.57 11.19
N CYS A 231 -3.94 18.49 10.46
CA CYS A 231 -4.39 18.20 9.10
C CYS A 231 -3.26 17.84 8.11
N SER A 232 -2.04 18.34 8.33
CA SER A 232 -0.89 18.11 7.44
C SER A 232 -0.30 16.70 7.55
N VAL A 233 -0.54 16.00 8.66
CA VAL A 233 0.04 14.68 8.93
C VAL A 233 -0.70 13.56 8.21
N PHE A 234 -2.02 13.69 8.00
CA PHE A 234 -2.85 12.69 7.30
C PHE A 234 -2.27 12.16 5.98
N VAL A 235 -1.71 13.02 5.12
CA VAL A 235 -1.18 12.58 3.80
C VAL A 235 0.05 11.69 4.00
N ILE A 236 0.94 12.07 4.91
CA ILE A 236 2.16 11.30 5.19
C ILE A 236 1.80 10.00 5.88
N ALA A 237 0.85 10.03 6.83
CA ALA A 237 0.34 8.84 7.49
C ALA A 237 -0.32 7.88 6.47
N ALA A 238 -1.13 8.39 5.54
CA ALA A 238 -1.73 7.59 4.48
C ALA A 238 -0.69 7.00 3.53
N PHE A 239 0.29 7.80 3.10
CA PHE A 239 1.39 7.31 2.29
C PHE A 239 2.19 6.21 2.99
N GLY A 240 2.41 6.32 4.31
CA GLY A 240 3.08 5.31 5.11
C GLY A 240 2.39 3.94 5.13
N TYR A 241 1.07 3.89 4.90
CA TYR A 241 0.33 2.63 4.82
C TYR A 241 0.00 2.16 3.38
N CYS A 242 0.33 2.97 2.37
CA CYS A 242 0.20 2.58 0.97
C CYS A 242 1.05 1.35 0.69
N GLY A 243 0.52 0.39 -0.07
CA GLY A 243 1.16 -0.90 -0.35
C GLY A 243 0.51 -2.08 0.35
N THR A 244 -0.23 -1.85 1.45
CA THR A 244 -1.06 -2.90 2.08
C THR A 244 -2.14 -3.43 1.14
N GLU A 245 -2.63 -2.58 0.22
CA GLU A 245 -3.62 -2.91 -0.80
C GLU A 245 -3.07 -3.80 -1.93
N LEU A 246 -1.75 -4.00 -2.04
CA LEU A 246 -1.14 -4.89 -3.04
C LEU A 246 -1.61 -6.34 -2.90
N VAL A 247 -2.06 -6.76 -1.71
CA VAL A 247 -2.74 -8.06 -1.50
C VAL A 247 -3.90 -8.23 -2.49
N GLY A 248 -4.71 -7.18 -2.68
CA GLY A 248 -5.85 -7.22 -3.59
C GLY A 248 -5.42 -7.36 -5.04
N LEU A 249 -4.29 -6.75 -5.44
CA LEU A 249 -3.74 -6.89 -6.80
C LEU A 249 -3.14 -8.28 -7.04
N ALA A 250 -2.55 -8.88 -6.01
CA ALA A 250 -2.00 -10.24 -6.03
C ALA A 250 -3.08 -11.34 -5.99
N ALA A 251 -4.35 -11.00 -5.78
CA ALA A 251 -5.44 -11.97 -5.59
C ALA A 251 -5.57 -12.97 -6.75
N ARG A 252 -5.27 -12.57 -7.99
CA ARG A 252 -5.31 -13.49 -9.14
C ARG A 252 -4.09 -14.39 -9.32
N GLU A 253 -2.95 -14.01 -8.75
CA GLU A 253 -1.69 -14.77 -8.82
C GLU A 253 -1.52 -15.69 -7.59
N CYS A 254 -2.47 -15.63 -6.65
CA CYS A 254 -2.54 -16.47 -5.46
C CYS A 254 -3.08 -17.88 -5.79
N GLU A 255 -2.52 -18.89 -5.11
CA GLU A 255 -2.91 -20.29 -5.27
C GLU A 255 -4.33 -20.56 -4.73
N ASN A 256 -4.63 -20.03 -3.53
CA ASN A 256 -5.95 -20.16 -2.90
C ASN A 256 -6.41 -18.79 -2.36
N PRO A 257 -7.01 -17.94 -3.21
CA PRO A 257 -7.40 -16.58 -2.83
C PRO A 257 -8.35 -16.56 -1.63
N ARG A 258 -9.26 -17.53 -1.52
CA ARG A 258 -10.26 -17.64 -0.44
C ARG A 258 -9.62 -17.77 0.94
N LYS A 259 -8.53 -18.53 1.08
CA LYS A 259 -7.86 -18.74 2.38
C LYS A 259 -6.75 -17.72 2.62
N GLU A 260 -5.99 -17.39 1.58
CA GLU A 260 -4.76 -16.62 1.72
C GLU A 260 -4.98 -15.11 1.75
N ILE A 261 -5.94 -14.58 0.99
CA ILE A 261 -6.22 -13.14 0.97
C ILE A 261 -6.73 -12.64 2.32
N PRO A 262 -7.72 -13.29 2.98
CA PRO A 262 -8.17 -12.83 4.29
C PRO A 262 -7.05 -12.83 5.32
N LYS A 263 -6.27 -13.91 5.34
CA LYS A 263 -5.15 -14.07 6.27
C LYS A 263 -4.09 -12.98 6.06
N ALA A 264 -3.67 -12.75 4.81
CA ALA A 264 -2.70 -11.71 4.50
C ALA A 264 -3.25 -10.32 4.85
N SER A 265 -4.51 -10.02 4.50
CA SER A 265 -5.18 -8.74 4.77
C SER A 265 -5.29 -8.43 6.26
N THR A 266 -5.58 -9.41 7.13
CA THR A 266 -5.68 -9.17 8.58
C THR A 266 -4.33 -9.14 9.27
N GLN A 267 -3.47 -10.13 9.02
CA GLN A 267 -2.21 -10.30 9.75
C GLN A 267 -1.21 -9.19 9.43
N VAL A 268 -1.03 -8.87 8.15
CA VAL A 268 -0.09 -7.82 7.72
C VAL A 268 -0.52 -6.47 8.26
N PHE A 269 -1.82 -6.19 8.23
CA PHE A 269 -2.36 -4.93 8.70
C PHE A 269 -2.04 -4.69 10.19
N TRP A 270 -2.40 -5.63 11.08
CA TRP A 270 -2.17 -5.45 12.52
C TRP A 270 -0.69 -5.35 12.88
N ARG A 271 0.16 -6.16 12.24
CA ARG A 271 1.61 -6.09 12.43
C ARG A 271 2.16 -4.72 11.99
N THR A 272 1.75 -4.22 10.83
CA THR A 272 2.18 -2.91 10.30
C THR A 272 1.76 -1.79 11.24
N VAL A 273 0.48 -1.73 11.62
CA VAL A 273 -0.05 -0.70 12.53
C VAL A 273 0.66 -0.74 13.89
N PHE A 274 0.83 -1.92 14.48
CA PHE A 274 1.51 -2.06 15.76
C PHE A 274 2.95 -1.55 15.70
N PHE A 275 3.72 -2.00 14.71
CA PHE A 275 5.12 -1.56 14.56
C PHE A 275 5.23 -0.07 14.27
N TYR A 276 4.30 0.51 13.51
CA TYR A 276 4.30 1.94 13.20
C TYR A 276 4.01 2.78 14.45
N ILE A 277 2.95 2.45 15.19
CA ILE A 277 2.56 3.19 16.39
C ILE A 277 3.68 3.11 17.43
N VAL A 278 4.20 1.91 17.71
CA VAL A 278 5.24 1.74 18.74
C VAL A 278 6.54 2.43 18.34
N SER A 279 7.01 2.23 17.11
CA SER A 279 8.26 2.86 16.67
C SER A 279 8.16 4.38 16.64
N LEU A 280 7.07 4.93 16.11
CA LEU A 280 6.89 6.38 16.03
C LEU A 280 6.54 7.03 17.37
N PHE A 281 5.96 6.29 18.30
CA PHE A 281 5.81 6.74 19.69
C PHE A 281 7.18 6.92 20.35
N LEU A 282 8.06 5.92 20.23
CA LEU A 282 9.42 5.98 20.76
C LEU A 282 10.25 7.08 20.08
N ILE A 283 10.09 7.26 18.77
CA ILE A 283 10.66 8.43 18.07
C ILE A 283 10.16 9.74 18.68
N GLY A 284 8.85 9.84 18.96
CA GLY A 284 8.27 11.01 19.59
C GLY A 284 8.82 11.30 20.98
N LEU A 285 9.28 10.30 21.73
CA LEU A 285 9.95 10.45 23.04
C LEU A 285 11.42 10.89 22.91
N ILE A 286 12.12 10.42 21.88
CA ILE A 286 13.57 10.62 21.74
C ILE A 286 13.91 11.86 20.92
N VAL A 287 13.18 12.11 19.84
CA VAL A 287 13.50 13.13 18.84
C VAL A 287 12.61 14.36 19.04
N PRO A 288 13.18 15.53 19.41
CA PRO A 288 12.42 16.78 19.50
C PRO A 288 11.80 17.15 18.16
N SER A 289 10.53 17.59 18.16
CA SER A 289 9.81 17.92 16.91
C SER A 289 10.35 19.16 16.19
N ASP A 290 11.10 20.01 16.88
CA ASP A 290 11.80 21.18 16.33
C ASP A 290 13.25 20.89 15.91
N HIS A 291 13.69 19.62 15.98
CA HIS A 291 15.06 19.24 15.64
C HIS A 291 15.40 19.63 14.19
N PRO A 292 16.50 20.38 13.94
CA PRO A 292 16.75 21.02 12.65
C PRO A 292 16.91 20.03 11.49
N LYS A 293 17.43 18.82 11.76
CA LYS A 293 17.57 17.77 10.72
C LYS A 293 16.24 17.16 10.27
N LEU A 294 15.13 17.34 11.01
CA LEU A 294 13.82 16.87 10.55
C LEU A 294 13.30 17.68 9.35
N MET A 295 13.74 18.94 9.24
CA MET A 295 13.30 19.91 8.24
C MET A 295 14.44 20.38 7.31
N GLY A 296 15.68 19.96 7.56
CA GLY A 296 16.90 20.49 6.91
C GLY A 296 17.77 19.44 6.19
N ASP A 297 18.28 19.87 5.03
CA ASP A 297 19.35 19.32 4.18
C ASP A 297 19.26 17.85 3.75
N ASN A 298 18.39 17.59 2.75
CA ASN A 298 18.48 16.55 1.69
C ASN A 298 19.48 15.40 1.90
N ASN A 299 19.37 14.68 3.01
CA ASN A 299 20.23 13.53 3.30
C ASN A 299 19.51 12.50 4.20
N ALA A 300 19.93 11.22 4.13
CA ALA A 300 19.42 10.14 4.97
C ALA A 300 19.47 10.46 6.48
N SER A 301 20.40 11.32 6.88
CA SER A 301 20.54 11.80 8.27
C SER A 301 19.31 12.55 8.81
N SER A 302 18.34 12.87 7.95
CA SER A 302 17.05 13.45 8.31
C SER A 302 16.01 12.41 8.73
N SER A 303 16.28 11.11 8.54
CA SER A 303 15.42 10.04 9.06
C SER A 303 15.36 10.14 10.59
N PRO A 304 14.16 10.23 11.20
CA PRO A 304 14.05 10.32 12.65
C PRO A 304 14.63 9.10 13.37
N PHE A 305 14.65 7.93 12.73
CA PHE A 305 15.29 6.71 13.24
C PHE A 305 16.80 6.88 13.39
N VAL A 306 17.44 7.49 12.39
CA VAL A 306 18.88 7.79 12.41
C VAL A 306 19.19 8.94 13.37
N ILE A 307 18.32 9.95 13.45
CA ILE A 307 18.44 11.05 14.40
C ILE A 307 18.42 10.54 15.85
N ALA A 308 17.51 9.62 16.18
CA ALA A 308 17.40 9.03 17.51
C ALA A 308 18.72 8.39 17.99
N PHE A 309 19.38 7.63 17.12
CA PHE A 309 20.68 7.03 17.44
C PHE A 309 21.80 8.06 17.60
N ASN A 310 21.79 9.12 16.77
CA ASN A 310 22.76 10.20 16.86
C ASN A 310 22.60 11.01 18.16
N ILE A 311 21.37 11.30 18.58
CA ILE A 311 21.07 11.95 19.86
C ILE A 311 21.62 11.12 21.02
N ALA A 312 21.45 9.80 20.97
CA ALA A 312 21.99 8.88 21.97
C ALA A 312 23.53 8.72 21.94
N GLY A 313 24.21 9.24 20.91
CA GLY A 313 25.65 9.07 20.72
C GLY A 313 26.08 7.67 20.25
N ILE A 314 25.17 6.89 19.69
CA ILE A 314 25.48 5.54 19.18
C ILE A 314 26.15 5.65 17.81
N LYS A 315 27.36 5.09 17.67
CA LYS A 315 28.18 5.26 16.46
C LYS A 315 27.83 4.32 15.31
N ILE A 316 27.47 3.06 15.58
CA ILE A 316 27.36 2.00 14.55
C ILE A 316 25.94 1.86 14.01
N LEU A 317 24.92 2.04 14.87
CA LEU A 317 23.53 1.84 14.46
C LEU A 317 23.05 2.79 13.35
N PRO A 318 23.46 4.08 13.29
CA PRO A 318 23.14 4.95 12.15
C PRO A 318 23.49 4.33 10.80
N ASP A 319 24.70 3.78 10.64
CA ASP A 319 25.15 3.14 9.40
C ASP A 319 24.32 1.90 9.05
N ILE A 320 24.08 1.01 10.02
CA ILE A 320 23.25 -0.19 9.81
C ILE A 320 21.84 0.21 9.37
N PHE A 321 21.26 1.20 10.03
CA PHE A 321 19.91 1.65 9.71
C PHE A 321 19.82 2.34 8.36
N ASN A 322 20.82 3.09 7.94
CA ASN A 322 20.84 3.65 6.59
C ASN A 322 20.91 2.55 5.51
N VAL A 323 21.65 1.46 5.76
CA VAL A 323 21.63 0.29 4.85
C VAL A 323 20.24 -0.33 4.79
N VAL A 324 19.57 -0.50 5.93
CA VAL A 324 18.19 -1.01 5.98
C VAL A 324 17.24 -0.09 5.22
N ILE A 325 17.35 1.23 5.41
CA ILE A 325 16.53 2.20 4.70
C ILE A 325 16.77 2.06 3.19
N LEU A 326 18.03 1.94 2.75
CA LEU A 326 18.36 1.73 1.33
C LEU A 326 17.73 0.45 0.77
N VAL A 327 17.83 -0.67 1.49
CA VAL A 327 17.16 -1.93 1.10
C VAL A 327 15.64 -1.73 1.05
N SER A 328 15.09 -0.97 2.00
CA SER A 328 13.67 -0.70 2.11
C SER A 328 13.12 0.08 0.91
N VAL A 329 13.78 1.18 0.54
CA VAL A 329 13.36 2.02 -0.60
C VAL A 329 13.48 1.29 -1.93
N LEU A 330 14.53 0.48 -2.12
CA LEU A 330 14.68 -0.34 -3.33
C LEU A 330 13.62 -1.44 -3.43
N SER A 331 13.22 -2.04 -2.30
CA SER A 331 12.13 -3.01 -2.24
C SER A 331 10.76 -2.35 -2.54
N VAL A 332 10.50 -1.14 -2.05
CA VAL A 332 9.29 -0.39 -2.45
C VAL A 332 9.33 -0.01 -3.94
N GLY A 333 10.48 0.39 -4.47
CA GLY A 333 10.65 0.66 -5.91
C GLY A 333 10.37 -0.58 -6.77
N ASN A 334 10.75 -1.77 -6.30
CA ASN A 334 10.43 -3.03 -6.94
C ASN A 334 8.91 -3.34 -6.85
N SER A 335 8.29 -3.12 -5.70
CA SER A 335 6.83 -3.22 -5.51
C SER A 335 6.06 -2.24 -6.42
N ALA A 336 6.63 -1.07 -6.71
CA ALA A 336 6.06 -0.10 -7.63
C ALA A 336 6.01 -0.59 -9.08
N ILE A 337 7.02 -1.34 -9.53
CA ILE A 337 6.98 -2.02 -10.82
C ILE A 337 5.89 -3.09 -10.83
N TYR A 338 5.80 -3.88 -9.76
CA TYR A 338 4.76 -4.90 -9.61
C TYR A 338 3.36 -4.28 -9.71
N GLY A 339 3.09 -3.23 -8.93
CA GLY A 339 1.83 -2.50 -8.90
C GLY A 339 1.48 -1.88 -10.25
N SER A 340 2.35 -1.04 -10.79
CA SER A 340 2.10 -0.32 -12.05
C SER A 340 1.94 -1.25 -13.26
N SER A 341 2.78 -2.28 -13.41
CA SER A 341 2.69 -3.19 -14.56
C SER A 341 1.37 -3.97 -14.60
N ARG A 342 0.92 -4.50 -13.45
CA ARG A 342 -0.32 -5.28 -13.34
C ARG A 342 -1.57 -4.42 -13.48
N THR A 343 -1.55 -3.21 -12.93
CA THR A 343 -2.65 -2.26 -13.15
C THR A 343 -2.75 -1.89 -14.62
N LEU A 344 -1.63 -1.69 -15.31
CA LEU A 344 -1.62 -1.34 -16.73
C LEU A 344 -2.10 -2.48 -17.63
N VAL A 345 -1.71 -3.73 -17.32
CA VAL A 345 -2.25 -4.92 -17.99
C VAL A 345 -3.76 -4.98 -17.83
N ALA A 346 -4.27 -4.83 -16.61
CA ALA A 346 -5.72 -4.87 -16.35
C ALA A 346 -6.47 -3.75 -17.08
N LEU A 347 -5.91 -2.53 -17.12
CA LEU A 347 -6.45 -1.44 -17.94
C LEU A 347 -6.49 -1.80 -19.43
N ALA A 348 -5.48 -2.50 -19.95
CA ALA A 348 -5.43 -2.90 -21.35
C ALA A 348 -6.41 -4.05 -21.65
N GLU A 349 -6.58 -5.01 -20.73
CA GLU A 349 -7.59 -6.07 -20.81
C GLU A 349 -9.01 -5.49 -20.81
N ASP A 350 -9.27 -4.48 -19.99
CA ASP A 350 -10.56 -3.77 -19.91
C ASP A 350 -10.79 -2.79 -21.08
N GLY A 351 -9.84 -2.67 -22.03
CA GLY A 351 -9.93 -1.76 -23.18
C GLY A 351 -9.74 -0.27 -22.85
N HIS A 352 -9.26 0.02 -21.64
CA HIS A 352 -8.94 1.36 -21.14
C HIS A 352 -7.50 1.81 -21.45
N ALA A 353 -6.65 0.91 -21.96
CA ALA A 353 -5.29 1.17 -22.44
C ALA A 353 -5.01 0.41 -23.75
N PRO A 354 -3.96 0.79 -24.51
CA PRO A 354 -3.59 0.10 -25.75
C PRO A 354 -3.41 -1.42 -25.58
N LYS A 355 -4.03 -2.21 -26.47
CA LYS A 355 -4.08 -3.69 -26.38
C LYS A 355 -2.72 -4.36 -26.26
N PHE A 356 -1.67 -3.80 -26.86
CA PHE A 356 -0.33 -4.40 -26.79
C PHE A 356 0.23 -4.45 -25.34
N LEU A 357 -0.25 -3.58 -24.45
CA LEU A 357 0.16 -3.56 -23.03
C LEU A 357 -0.43 -4.72 -22.23
N ALA A 358 -1.45 -5.41 -22.73
CA ALA A 358 -2.00 -6.62 -22.13
C ALA A 358 -1.16 -7.87 -22.44
N HIS A 359 -0.11 -7.75 -23.26
CA HIS A 359 0.69 -8.91 -23.64
C HIS A 359 1.51 -9.44 -22.47
N ILE A 360 1.37 -10.74 -22.24
CA ILE A 360 2.09 -11.52 -21.23
C ILE A 360 2.93 -12.57 -21.96
N ASP A 361 4.21 -12.66 -21.60
CA ASP A 361 5.13 -13.61 -22.22
C ASP A 361 4.97 -15.04 -21.68
N SER A 362 5.70 -16.00 -22.25
CA SER A 362 5.64 -17.41 -21.87
C SER A 362 6.06 -17.72 -20.43
N LYS A 363 6.70 -16.77 -19.73
CA LYS A 363 7.06 -16.91 -18.31
C LYS A 363 6.05 -16.20 -17.39
N GLY A 364 4.93 -15.70 -17.93
CA GLY A 364 3.91 -14.97 -17.17
C GLY A 364 4.30 -13.53 -16.86
N ARG A 365 5.23 -12.93 -17.62
CA ARG A 365 5.73 -11.55 -17.38
C ARG A 365 5.03 -10.55 -18.31
N PRO A 366 4.49 -9.43 -17.79
CA PRO A 366 3.88 -8.38 -18.61
C PRO A 366 4.94 -7.44 -19.19
N VAL A 367 5.74 -7.94 -20.14
CA VAL A 367 7.01 -7.32 -20.58
C VAL A 367 6.88 -5.86 -21.03
N TYR A 368 5.85 -5.50 -21.80
CA TYR A 368 5.68 -4.12 -22.28
C TYR A 368 5.22 -3.19 -21.15
N ALA A 369 4.31 -3.65 -20.30
CA ALA A 369 3.86 -2.87 -19.15
C ALA A 369 5.00 -2.64 -18.16
N THR A 370 5.79 -3.69 -17.87
CA THR A 370 7.00 -3.60 -17.05
C THR A 370 8.04 -2.67 -17.67
N GLY A 371 8.27 -2.73 -18.98
CA GLY A 371 9.19 -1.84 -19.69
C GLY A 371 8.80 -0.37 -19.57
N LEU A 372 7.51 -0.05 -19.73
CA LEU A 372 7.00 1.30 -19.54
C LEU A 372 7.16 1.77 -18.07
N SER A 373 6.86 0.90 -17.11
CA SER A 373 7.05 1.19 -15.69
C SER A 373 8.51 1.47 -15.34
N LEU A 374 9.45 0.67 -15.87
CA LEU A 374 10.89 0.89 -15.68
C LEU A 374 11.37 2.19 -16.33
N ALA A 375 10.84 2.53 -17.52
CA ALA A 375 11.19 3.78 -18.20
C ALA A 375 10.79 5.01 -17.39
N ALA A 376 9.70 4.96 -16.61
CA ALA A 376 9.34 6.03 -15.69
C ALA A 376 10.37 6.24 -14.56
N GLY A 377 11.22 5.24 -14.25
CA GLY A 377 12.35 5.40 -13.33
C GLY A 377 13.36 6.46 -13.80
N LEU A 378 13.43 6.73 -15.12
CA LEU A 378 14.25 7.80 -15.67
C LEU A 378 13.77 9.20 -15.23
N LEU A 379 12.53 9.33 -14.75
CA LEU A 379 12.05 10.59 -14.16
C LEU A 379 12.82 10.96 -12.88
N ALA A 380 13.54 10.02 -12.25
CA ALA A 380 14.43 10.32 -11.13
C ALA A 380 15.53 11.33 -11.52
N PHE A 381 15.95 11.38 -12.79
CA PHE A 381 16.90 12.37 -13.29
C PHE A 381 16.37 13.81 -13.27
N LEU A 382 15.07 14.02 -13.09
CA LEU A 382 14.51 15.36 -12.91
C LEU A 382 15.17 16.10 -11.74
N GLN A 383 15.76 15.39 -10.77
CA GLN A 383 16.49 16.00 -9.64
C GLN A 383 17.69 16.86 -10.04
N TYR A 384 18.10 16.82 -11.30
CA TYR A 384 19.10 17.73 -11.88
C TYR A 384 18.50 19.01 -12.47
N ALA A 385 17.20 19.01 -12.78
CA ALA A 385 16.48 20.16 -13.33
C ALA A 385 15.94 21.10 -12.24
N SER A 386 15.76 20.62 -11.02
CA SER A 386 15.23 21.40 -9.89
C SER A 386 15.71 20.82 -8.55
N SER A 387 15.38 21.47 -7.43
CA SER A 387 15.79 20.97 -6.12
C SER A 387 15.19 19.59 -5.83
N GLN A 388 15.98 18.71 -5.21
CA GLN A 388 15.56 17.36 -4.81
C GLN A 388 14.29 17.38 -3.96
N ASN A 389 14.18 18.33 -3.01
CA ASN A 389 13.00 18.52 -2.19
C ASN A 389 11.73 18.84 -2.99
N LEU A 390 11.85 19.66 -4.04
CA LEU A 390 10.72 20.02 -4.88
C LEU A 390 10.20 18.77 -5.60
N ILE A 391 11.11 18.01 -6.20
CA ILE A 391 10.76 16.81 -6.97
C ILE A 391 10.26 15.69 -6.06
N PHE A 392 10.91 15.48 -4.92
CA PHE A 392 10.44 14.59 -3.86
C PHE A 392 8.99 14.92 -3.49
N SER A 393 8.68 16.20 -3.23
CA SER A 393 7.34 16.62 -2.81
C SER A 393 6.29 16.44 -3.91
N TRP A 394 6.64 16.71 -5.17
CA TRP A 394 5.72 16.48 -6.31
C TRP A 394 5.46 14.99 -6.55
N LEU A 395 6.49 14.15 -6.55
CA LEU A 395 6.35 12.71 -6.75
C LEU A 395 5.57 12.07 -5.59
N LEU A 396 5.85 12.46 -4.35
CA LEU A 396 5.13 12.01 -3.15
C LEU A 396 3.64 12.38 -3.20
N ALA A 397 3.32 13.60 -3.64
CA ALA A 397 1.95 14.05 -3.58
C ALA A 397 1.06 13.44 -4.66
N VAL A 398 1.61 13.21 -5.87
CA VAL A 398 0.89 12.48 -6.93
C VAL A 398 0.55 11.05 -6.46
N SER A 399 1.48 10.39 -5.77
CA SER A 399 1.26 9.03 -5.24
C SER A 399 0.33 8.99 -4.03
N GLY A 400 0.60 9.77 -2.98
CA GLY A 400 -0.13 9.68 -1.71
C GLY A 400 -1.62 10.00 -1.79
N LEU A 401 -2.01 11.06 -2.51
CA LEU A 401 -3.42 11.45 -2.62
C LEU A 401 -4.21 10.52 -3.57
N GLY A 402 -3.52 9.91 -4.54
CA GLY A 402 -4.11 8.88 -5.40
C GLY A 402 -4.59 7.66 -4.60
N ALA A 403 -3.78 7.20 -3.62
CA ALA A 403 -4.12 6.05 -2.78
C ALA A 403 -5.43 6.29 -2.03
N ILE A 404 -5.54 7.44 -1.35
CA ILE A 404 -6.70 7.82 -0.54
C ILE A 404 -7.99 7.76 -1.37
N VAL A 405 -7.99 8.30 -2.59
CA VAL A 405 -9.19 8.28 -3.44
C VAL A 405 -9.50 6.85 -3.91
N THR A 406 -8.50 6.05 -4.26
CA THR A 406 -8.72 4.65 -4.67
C THR A 406 -9.28 3.80 -3.54
N TRP A 407 -8.84 4.02 -2.29
CA TRP A 407 -9.41 3.39 -1.10
C TRP A 407 -10.87 3.78 -0.87
N GLY A 408 -11.22 5.05 -1.12
CA GLY A 408 -12.60 5.51 -1.07
C GLY A 408 -13.46 4.78 -2.10
N SER A 409 -12.93 4.58 -3.31
CA SER A 409 -13.59 3.82 -4.35
C SER A 409 -13.81 2.34 -3.97
N VAL A 410 -12.86 1.70 -3.30
CA VAL A 410 -13.02 0.33 -2.80
C VAL A 410 -14.15 0.25 -1.79
N CYS A 411 -14.21 1.18 -0.82
CA CYS A 411 -15.30 1.24 0.13
C CYS A 411 -16.66 1.44 -0.57
N ALA A 412 -16.74 2.35 -1.53
CA ALA A 412 -17.96 2.57 -2.31
C ALA A 412 -18.37 1.32 -3.12
N ALA A 413 -17.41 0.65 -3.76
CA ALA A 413 -17.64 -0.58 -4.50
C ALA A 413 -18.14 -1.71 -3.59
N HIS A 414 -17.56 -1.86 -2.40
CA HIS A 414 -17.98 -2.86 -1.42
C HIS A 414 -19.39 -2.61 -0.88
N ILE A 415 -19.75 -1.35 -0.57
CA ILE A 415 -21.12 -0.98 -0.18
C ILE A 415 -22.10 -1.44 -1.25
N ARG A 416 -21.85 -1.12 -2.52
CA ARG A 416 -22.74 -1.45 -3.62
C ARG A 416 -22.78 -2.94 -3.95
N PHE A 417 -21.65 -3.63 -3.82
CA PHE A 417 -21.58 -5.09 -3.88
C PHE A 417 -22.53 -5.73 -2.85
N ARG A 418 -22.45 -5.34 -1.58
CA ARG A 418 -23.29 -5.88 -0.50
C ARG A 418 -24.78 -5.55 -0.70
N LEU A 419 -25.10 -4.36 -1.19
CA LEU A 419 -26.47 -3.97 -1.50
C LEU A 419 -27.05 -4.79 -2.67
N ALA A 420 -26.28 -4.98 -3.75
CA ALA A 420 -26.69 -5.83 -4.87
C ALA A 420 -26.84 -7.29 -4.43
N TRP A 421 -25.94 -7.78 -3.56
CA TRP A 421 -26.00 -9.13 -3.00
C TRP A 421 -27.32 -9.39 -2.26
N ALA A 422 -27.65 -8.51 -1.31
CA ALA A 422 -28.88 -8.59 -0.54
C ALA A 422 -30.13 -8.44 -1.42
N ARG A 423 -30.08 -7.56 -2.43
CA ARG A 423 -31.19 -7.34 -3.38
C ARG A 423 -31.49 -8.56 -4.25
N ARG A 424 -30.48 -9.40 -4.55
CA ARG A 424 -30.67 -10.70 -5.21
C ARG A 424 -31.09 -11.82 -4.25
N GLY A 425 -31.39 -11.50 -2.99
CA GLY A 425 -31.82 -12.47 -1.98
C GLY A 425 -30.73 -13.47 -1.57
N ARG A 426 -29.46 -13.17 -1.86
CA ARG A 426 -28.34 -14.07 -1.56
C ARG A 426 -27.94 -13.97 -0.10
N SER A 427 -27.65 -15.13 0.50
CA SER A 427 -27.18 -15.19 1.87
C SER A 427 -25.71 -14.76 1.95
N LEU A 428 -25.32 -14.18 3.08
CA LEU A 428 -23.90 -13.92 3.37
C LEU A 428 -23.12 -15.22 3.55
N GLU A 429 -23.79 -16.34 3.82
CA GLU A 429 -23.13 -17.63 3.97
C GLU A 429 -22.47 -18.12 2.67
N GLU A 430 -22.99 -17.67 1.53
CA GLU A 430 -22.46 -17.97 0.19
C GLU A 430 -21.13 -17.25 -0.09
N LEU A 431 -20.74 -16.27 0.75
CA LEU A 431 -19.49 -15.55 0.59
C LEU A 431 -18.31 -16.38 1.12
N PRO A 432 -17.20 -16.48 0.35
CA PRO A 432 -16.01 -17.21 0.78
C PRO A 432 -15.44 -16.68 2.09
N TRP A 433 -15.42 -15.35 2.23
CA TRP A 433 -15.02 -14.66 3.45
C TRP A 433 -15.89 -13.42 3.65
N ILE A 434 -16.14 -13.06 4.90
CA ILE A 434 -16.99 -11.93 5.28
C ILE A 434 -16.13 -10.93 6.04
N SER A 435 -16.13 -9.69 5.59
CA SER A 435 -15.48 -8.56 6.25
C SER A 435 -15.99 -8.43 7.68
N PRO A 436 -15.11 -8.43 8.70
CA PRO A 436 -15.49 -8.27 10.11
C PRO A 436 -16.24 -6.96 10.37
N CYS A 437 -15.93 -5.89 9.62
CA CYS A 437 -16.58 -4.60 9.73
C CYS A 437 -17.86 -4.49 8.87
N GLY A 438 -18.07 -5.44 7.95
CA GLY A 438 -19.19 -5.46 7.02
C GLY A 438 -19.37 -4.15 6.23
N VAL A 439 -20.63 -3.83 5.92
CA VAL A 439 -21.00 -2.62 5.16
C VAL A 439 -20.71 -1.35 5.96
N TRP A 440 -20.98 -1.37 7.27
CA TRP A 440 -20.78 -0.20 8.13
C TRP A 440 -19.32 0.24 8.19
N GLY A 441 -18.38 -0.72 8.20
CA GLY A 441 -16.96 -0.43 8.05
C GLY A 441 -16.68 0.37 6.79
N SER A 442 -17.19 -0.06 5.64
CA SER A 442 -17.00 0.66 4.38
C SER A 442 -17.68 2.03 4.34
N VAL A 443 -18.83 2.19 5.00
CA VAL A 443 -19.49 3.51 5.12
C VAL A 443 -18.61 4.46 5.93
N ILE A 444 -18.13 4.02 7.09
CA ILE A 444 -17.22 4.82 7.93
C ILE A 444 -15.94 5.13 7.15
N GLY A 445 -15.31 4.14 6.52
CA GLY A 445 -14.12 4.31 5.71
C GLY A 445 -14.31 5.33 4.58
N LEU A 446 -15.43 5.25 3.83
CA LEU A 446 -15.74 6.20 2.77
C LEU A 446 -15.92 7.62 3.30
N LEU A 447 -16.70 7.80 4.38
CA LEU A 447 -16.93 9.12 4.99
C LEU A 447 -15.63 9.71 5.55
N SER A 448 -14.80 8.91 6.21
CA SER A 448 -13.51 9.33 6.71
C SER A 448 -12.55 9.71 5.59
N ILE A 449 -12.55 9.00 4.45
CA ILE A 449 -11.75 9.37 3.28
C ILE A 449 -12.21 10.71 2.70
N ILE A 450 -13.51 10.95 2.59
CA ILE A 450 -14.05 12.25 2.17
C ILE A 450 -13.60 13.35 3.13
N LEU A 451 -13.65 13.10 4.45
CA LEU A 451 -13.15 14.03 5.46
C LEU A 451 -11.66 14.32 5.28
N VAL A 452 -10.82 13.29 5.09
CA VAL A 452 -9.39 13.46 4.84
C VAL A 452 -9.16 14.32 3.59
N LEU A 453 -9.88 14.09 2.50
CA LEU A 453 -9.76 14.93 1.29
C LEU A 453 -10.09 16.41 1.58
N ILE A 454 -11.11 16.68 2.40
CA ILE A 454 -11.46 18.05 2.83
C ILE A 454 -10.34 18.66 3.68
N LEU A 455 -9.76 17.91 4.62
CA LEU A 455 -8.67 18.39 5.47
C LEU A 455 -7.40 18.68 4.66
N VAL A 456 -7.08 17.81 3.69
CA VAL A 456 -5.94 18.00 2.79
C VAL A 456 -6.18 19.21 1.88
N PHE A 457 -7.40 19.40 1.36
CA PHE A 457 -7.76 20.61 0.62
C PHE A 457 -7.56 21.87 1.48
N PHE A 458 -8.01 21.84 2.73
CA PHE A 458 -7.87 22.96 3.67
C PHE A 458 -6.40 23.34 3.89
N VAL A 459 -5.52 22.36 4.15
CA VAL A 459 -4.08 22.64 4.32
C VAL A 459 -3.41 23.08 3.03
N SER A 460 -3.84 22.54 1.89
CA SER A 460 -3.33 22.91 0.57
C SER A 460 -3.69 24.36 0.22
N ALA A 461 -4.91 24.80 0.54
CA ALA A 461 -5.40 26.15 0.29
C ALA A 461 -4.90 27.16 1.33
N PHE A 462 -4.77 26.73 2.59
CA PHE A 462 -4.38 27.56 3.73
C PHE A 462 -3.15 26.96 4.45
N PRO A 463 -1.97 26.97 3.81
CA PRO A 463 -0.74 26.38 4.37
C PRO A 463 -0.36 26.92 5.74
N ILE A 464 0.47 26.15 6.47
CA ILE A 464 1.06 26.53 7.76
C ILE A 464 1.92 27.80 7.59
N LYS A 465 2.80 27.79 6.57
CA LYS A 465 3.63 28.94 6.19
C LYS A 465 3.31 29.31 4.74
N PRO A 466 2.40 30.27 4.50
CA PRO A 466 2.04 30.67 3.14
C PRO A 466 3.21 31.36 2.45
N ASP A 467 3.45 30.98 1.18
CA ASP A 467 4.37 31.69 0.32
C ASP A 467 3.89 33.13 0.10
N PRO A 468 4.78 34.14 0.14
CA PRO A 468 4.39 35.53 -0.05
C PRO A 468 3.83 35.78 -1.46
N THR A 469 4.26 35.02 -2.47
CA THR A 469 3.85 35.18 -3.86
C THR A 469 2.57 34.39 -4.19
N VAL A 470 1.77 34.90 -5.13
CA VAL A 470 0.59 34.19 -5.64
C VAL A 470 1.01 32.87 -6.32
N SER A 471 2.07 32.91 -7.13
CA SER A 471 2.57 31.75 -7.86
C SER A 471 3.03 30.64 -6.91
N GLY A 472 3.75 30.97 -5.83
CA GLY A 472 4.18 30.01 -4.82
C GLY A 472 3.00 29.35 -4.09
N ARG A 473 1.96 30.11 -3.75
CA ARG A 473 0.72 29.56 -3.14
C ARG A 473 -0.01 28.61 -4.09
N VAL A 474 -0.14 28.97 -5.36
CA VAL A 474 -0.76 28.12 -6.39
C VAL A 474 0.06 26.84 -6.58
N SER A 475 1.39 26.96 -6.66
CA SER A 475 2.29 25.80 -6.77
C SER A 475 2.15 24.88 -5.55
N PHE A 476 2.07 25.42 -4.33
CA PHE A 476 1.89 24.62 -3.11
C PHE A 476 0.53 23.90 -3.09
N PHE A 477 -0.54 24.58 -3.52
CA PHE A 477 -1.87 23.98 -3.59
C PHE A 477 -1.88 22.79 -4.55
N PHE A 478 -1.41 22.98 -5.79
CA PHE A 478 -1.37 21.91 -6.76
C PHE A 478 -0.37 20.84 -6.34
N GLN A 479 0.78 21.19 -5.76
CA GLN A 479 1.71 20.21 -5.25
C GLN A 479 1.01 19.22 -4.32
N ASN A 480 0.19 19.66 -3.36
CA ASN A 480 -0.45 18.76 -2.41
C ASN A 480 -1.79 18.17 -2.88
N TYR A 481 -2.44 18.76 -3.89
CA TYR A 481 -3.81 18.42 -4.28
C TYR A 481 -4.00 18.01 -5.75
N ILE A 482 -2.93 17.87 -6.55
CA ILE A 482 -3.01 17.63 -8.00
C ILE A 482 -3.76 16.34 -8.40
N SER A 483 -3.70 15.29 -7.59
CA SER A 483 -4.32 14.00 -7.91
C SER A 483 -5.84 14.12 -8.05
N VAL A 484 -6.50 14.98 -7.28
CA VAL A 484 -7.97 15.14 -7.32
C VAL A 484 -8.44 15.77 -8.65
N PRO A 485 -7.88 16.91 -9.12
CA PRO A 485 -8.14 17.43 -10.46
C PRO A 485 -7.85 16.44 -11.58
N ILE A 486 -6.76 15.65 -11.48
CA ILE A 486 -6.45 14.61 -12.48
C ILE A 486 -7.56 13.57 -12.53
N ILE A 487 -7.98 13.03 -11.38
CA ILE A 487 -9.06 12.04 -11.28
C ILE A 487 -10.36 12.60 -11.86
N PHE A 488 -10.72 13.84 -11.48
CA PHE A 488 -11.93 14.48 -11.96
C PHE A 488 -11.89 14.69 -13.48
N SER A 489 -10.73 15.09 -14.02
CA SER A 489 -10.54 15.27 -15.46
C SER A 489 -10.66 13.95 -16.22
N LEU A 490 -10.02 12.88 -15.73
CA LEU A 490 -10.12 11.54 -16.32
C LEU A 490 -11.55 11.01 -16.27
N PHE A 491 -12.23 11.20 -15.13
CA PHE A 491 -13.62 10.79 -14.94
C PHE A 491 -14.54 11.54 -15.90
N LEU A 492 -14.45 12.88 -15.96
CA LEU A 492 -15.26 13.70 -16.86
C LEU A 492 -15.01 13.35 -18.33
N TRP A 493 -13.74 13.19 -18.72
CA TRP A 493 -13.40 12.80 -20.09
C TRP A 493 -14.04 11.46 -20.46
N ALA A 494 -13.92 10.44 -19.59
CA ALA A 494 -14.52 9.13 -19.80
C ALA A 494 -16.05 9.19 -19.83
N LYS A 495 -16.64 9.99 -18.94
CA LYS A 495 -18.08 10.23 -18.86
C LYS A 495 -18.62 10.86 -20.14
N LEU A 496 -17.93 11.87 -20.67
CA LEU A 496 -18.33 12.57 -21.89
C LEU A 496 -18.13 11.70 -23.14
N LYS A 497 -17.03 10.94 -23.20
CA LYS A 497 -16.69 10.08 -24.33
C LYS A 497 -17.59 8.85 -24.44
N TRP A 498 -17.81 8.15 -23.33
CA TRP A 498 -18.56 6.89 -23.32
C TRP A 498 -20.00 7.03 -22.84
N LYS A 499 -20.40 8.21 -22.35
CA LYS A 499 -21.77 8.51 -21.88
C LYS A 499 -22.28 7.46 -20.88
N THR A 500 -21.40 7.03 -19.97
CA THR A 500 -21.70 5.97 -19.01
C THR A 500 -22.64 6.46 -17.92
N SER A 501 -23.43 5.55 -17.36
CA SER A 501 -24.26 5.76 -16.18
C SER A 501 -23.72 4.95 -15.00
N ILE A 502 -24.07 5.42 -13.79
CA ILE A 502 -23.90 4.61 -12.59
C ILE A 502 -24.78 3.38 -12.77
N ARG A 503 -24.21 2.18 -12.59
CA ARG A 503 -24.95 0.93 -12.77
C ARG A 503 -26.13 0.86 -11.80
N SER A 504 -27.25 0.29 -12.20
CA SER A 504 -28.29 -0.04 -11.23
C SER A 504 -27.82 -1.23 -10.35
N LEU A 505 -28.37 -1.40 -9.15
CA LEU A 505 -28.00 -2.54 -8.29
C LEU A 505 -28.35 -3.89 -8.94
N ASP A 506 -29.35 -3.91 -9.82
CA ASP A 506 -29.81 -5.11 -10.53
C ASP A 506 -28.84 -5.50 -11.66
N GLU A 507 -28.22 -4.51 -12.31
CA GLU A 507 -27.22 -4.68 -13.38
C GLU A 507 -25.82 -5.07 -12.88
N ILE A 508 -25.55 -4.96 -11.58
CA ILE A 508 -24.24 -5.33 -11.03
C ILE A 508 -24.03 -6.83 -11.23
N ASP A 509 -23.03 -7.17 -12.04
CA ASP A 509 -22.58 -8.55 -12.19
C ASP A 509 -21.92 -9.03 -10.90
N LEU A 510 -22.40 -10.13 -10.32
CA LEU A 510 -21.88 -10.75 -9.09
C LEU A 510 -21.25 -12.13 -9.34
N ASP A 511 -21.24 -12.62 -10.57
CA ASP A 511 -21.00 -14.03 -10.88
C ASP A 511 -19.82 -14.25 -11.83
N THR A 512 -19.59 -13.36 -12.81
CA THR A 512 -18.47 -13.53 -13.75
C THR A 512 -17.13 -13.53 -13.01
N GLY A 513 -16.32 -14.57 -13.25
CA GLY A 513 -15.00 -14.72 -12.62
C GLY A 513 -15.01 -15.10 -11.13
N ARG A 514 -16.18 -15.39 -10.55
CA ARG A 514 -16.30 -15.94 -9.20
C ARG A 514 -15.99 -17.44 -9.20
N GLU A 515 -15.19 -17.90 -8.26
CA GLU A 515 -15.02 -19.33 -7.99
C GLU A 515 -16.30 -19.87 -7.32
N GLN A 516 -16.92 -20.88 -7.95
CA GLN A 516 -18.12 -21.51 -7.40
C GLN A 516 -17.71 -22.60 -6.42
N VAL A 517 -17.74 -22.26 -5.13
CA VAL A 517 -17.49 -23.20 -4.04
C VAL A 517 -18.82 -23.67 -3.45
N PRO A 518 -19.07 -25.00 -3.34
CA PRO A 518 -20.23 -25.52 -2.65
C PRO A 518 -20.39 -24.96 -1.24
N LEU A 519 -21.63 -24.59 -0.87
CA LEU A 519 -21.94 -23.98 0.43
C LEU A 519 -21.53 -24.87 1.62
N GLU A 520 -21.60 -26.19 1.45
CA GLU A 520 -21.19 -27.17 2.47
C GLU A 520 -19.71 -27.04 2.82
N ILE A 521 -18.85 -26.82 1.81
CA ILE A 521 -17.41 -26.62 2.02
C ILE A 521 -17.18 -25.29 2.75
N LEU A 522 -17.87 -24.22 2.35
CA LEU A 522 -17.76 -22.92 3.02
C LEU A 522 -18.23 -22.98 4.48
N ARG A 523 -19.29 -23.74 4.77
CA ARG A 523 -19.76 -23.99 6.14
C ARG A 523 -18.75 -24.80 6.93
N ALA A 524 -18.24 -25.90 6.37
CA ALA A 524 -17.22 -26.72 7.02
C ALA A 524 -15.95 -25.91 7.37
N GLU A 525 -15.44 -25.11 6.43
CA GLU A 525 -14.27 -24.24 6.67
C GLU A 525 -14.54 -23.18 7.73
N ARG A 526 -15.74 -22.62 7.76
CA ARG A 526 -16.15 -21.63 8.77
C ARG A 526 -16.31 -22.27 10.15
N ASP A 527 -16.85 -23.48 10.21
CA ASP A 527 -17.02 -24.23 11.46
C ASP A 527 -15.67 -24.72 11.99
N GLU A 528 -14.76 -25.14 11.13
CA GLU A 528 -13.35 -25.40 11.47
C GLU A 528 -12.68 -24.13 12.03
N SER A 529 -12.90 -22.98 11.38
CA SER A 529 -12.37 -21.70 11.87
C SER A 529 -13.00 -21.31 13.22
N LYS A 530 -14.28 -21.61 13.46
CA LYS A 530 -14.99 -21.36 14.73
C LYS A 530 -14.66 -22.37 15.83
N SER A 531 -14.28 -23.59 15.51
CA SER A 531 -13.91 -24.60 16.52
C SER A 531 -12.51 -24.36 17.09
N ARG A 532 -11.69 -23.54 16.41
CA ARG A 532 -10.37 -23.14 16.90
C ARG A 532 -10.45 -22.42 18.27
N PRO A 533 -9.52 -22.70 19.20
CA PRO A 533 -9.43 -22.02 20.49
C PRO A 533 -9.37 -20.50 20.32
N LEU A 534 -9.97 -19.76 21.26
CA LEU A 534 -10.02 -18.29 21.20
C LEU A 534 -8.61 -17.66 21.15
N LEU A 535 -7.65 -18.22 21.89
CA LEU A 535 -6.24 -17.85 21.84
C LEU A 535 -5.63 -18.07 20.44
N GLN A 536 -5.99 -19.16 19.76
CA GLN A 536 -5.49 -19.44 18.42
C GLN A 536 -6.11 -18.48 17.40
N LYS A 537 -7.39 -18.13 17.50
CA LYS A 537 -8.04 -17.14 16.64
C LYS A 537 -7.47 -15.75 16.83
N LEU A 538 -7.27 -15.35 18.08
CA LEU A 538 -6.71 -14.04 18.41
C LEU A 538 -5.25 -13.95 17.96
N ARG A 539 -4.50 -15.06 18.10
CA ARG A 539 -3.18 -15.21 17.51
C ARG A 539 -3.26 -15.11 15.99
N GLU A 540 -4.08 -15.88 15.28
CA GLU A 540 -4.15 -15.84 13.81
C GLU A 540 -4.67 -14.50 13.26
N PHE A 541 -5.44 -13.76 14.05
CA PHE A 541 -5.93 -12.44 13.68
C PHE A 541 -4.85 -11.36 13.81
N VAL A 542 -4.01 -11.45 14.84
CA VAL A 542 -2.96 -10.45 15.16
C VAL A 542 -1.58 -10.84 14.60
N CYS A 543 -1.25 -12.13 14.66
CA CYS A 543 -0.03 -12.79 14.23
C CYS A 543 -0.31 -13.64 12.99
#